data_AF-A0A7V9VNJ2-F1
#
_entry.id   AF-A0A7V9VNJ2-F1
#
_cell.length_a   1.000
_cell.length_b   1.000
_cell.length_c   1.000
_cell.angle_alpha   90.00
_cell.angle_beta   90.00
_cell.angle_gamma   90.00
#
_symmetry.space_group_name_H-M   'P 1'
#
loop_
_entity.id
_entity.type
_entity.pdbx_description
1 polymer ?
#
loop_
_entity_poly.entity_id
_entity_poly.type
_entity_poly.pdbx_seq_one_letter_code
_entity_poly.pdbx_strand_id
1 'polypeptide(L)'
;MSPPAPAKLEPGAARIRRASEAAGLFVAALGFVVLIGWAFDVLAIKTVVPGLAAMKANVAFCFLACGTSLVLWHRSDRAPWALHTSRFSALLAFAVATLTIVEYAIGADLGIDQLLLDDVTSPASGFAPGRMALNSALALVLGTGGLLLLNRESDRRSKLPSTLGIVAALVGILALVGYAVGLHALTAVGPYASTALHTAIGLVALGLGIALARPSKQTVWRLTGRTPGGQLLNWMLPAVIIVPMVFGALHGFLEQSGVVEFTTASWIRSGGVTLLLIVVALVAARRLDAIEAKRLRSQELTK
;
A
#
# COMPACT_ATOMS: atom_id res chain seq x y z
N MET A 1 -17.34 -6.46 -42.61
CA MET A 1 -16.39 -6.92 -41.58
C MET A 1 -17.05 -6.77 -40.22
N SER A 2 -17.52 -7.86 -39.63
CA SER A 2 -18.02 -7.88 -38.25
C SER A 2 -16.86 -7.57 -37.28
N PRO A 3 -17.09 -6.76 -36.22
CA PRO A 3 -16.06 -6.51 -35.22
C PRO A 3 -15.62 -7.84 -34.57
N PRO A 4 -14.33 -8.03 -34.28
CA PRO A 4 -13.86 -9.25 -33.64
C PRO A 4 -14.55 -9.39 -32.27
N ALA A 5 -15.14 -10.56 -32.03
CA ALA A 5 -15.79 -10.87 -30.77
C ALA A 5 -14.80 -10.67 -29.61
N PRO A 6 -15.21 -10.07 -28.48
CA PRO A 6 -14.32 -9.84 -27.35
C PRO A 6 -13.77 -11.18 -26.87
N ALA A 7 -12.44 -11.31 -26.90
CA ALA A 7 -11.74 -12.51 -26.45
C ALA A 7 -12.20 -12.85 -25.02
N LYS A 8 -12.82 -14.02 -24.84
CA LYS A 8 -13.23 -14.51 -23.52
C LYS A 8 -11.99 -14.58 -22.63
N LEU A 9 -11.94 -13.72 -21.63
CA LEU A 9 -10.87 -13.71 -20.63
C LEU A 9 -10.87 -15.07 -19.92
N GLU A 10 -9.71 -15.73 -19.89
CA GLU A 10 -9.46 -16.91 -19.04
C GLU A 10 -10.03 -16.67 -17.62
N PRO A 11 -10.69 -17.66 -16.97
CA PRO A 11 -11.36 -17.47 -15.68
C PRO A 11 -10.50 -16.79 -14.60
N GLY A 12 -9.18 -17.02 -14.62
CA GLY A 12 -8.21 -16.38 -13.72
C GLY A 12 -8.00 -14.88 -13.97
N ALA A 13 -8.06 -14.43 -15.22
CA ALA A 13 -7.86 -13.02 -15.58
C ALA A 13 -9.02 -12.14 -15.08
N ALA A 14 -10.25 -12.66 -15.13
CA ALA A 14 -11.42 -11.97 -14.59
C ALA A 14 -11.34 -11.80 -13.07
N ARG A 15 -10.85 -12.81 -12.34
CA ARG A 15 -10.65 -12.74 -10.88
C ARG A 15 -9.59 -11.72 -10.48
N ILE A 16 -8.47 -11.67 -11.20
CA ILE A 16 -7.38 -10.72 -10.97
C ILE A 16 -7.85 -9.29 -11.22
N ARG A 17 -8.61 -9.06 -12.30
CA ARG A 17 -9.18 -7.74 -12.57
C ARG A 17 -10.11 -7.30 -11.45
N ARG A 18 -11.02 -8.17 -10.99
CA ARG A 18 -11.90 -7.88 -9.84
C ARG A 18 -11.13 -7.58 -8.56
N ALA A 19 -10.01 -8.26 -8.32
CA ALA A 19 -9.16 -7.97 -7.17
C ALA A 19 -8.51 -6.58 -7.26
N SER A 20 -8.05 -6.18 -8.46
CA SER A 20 -7.55 -4.83 -8.71
C SER A 20 -8.63 -3.76 -8.53
N GLU A 21 -9.84 -4.00 -9.08
CA GLU A 21 -11.00 -3.12 -8.90
C GLU A 21 -11.38 -2.98 -7.42
N ALA A 22 -11.43 -4.10 -6.67
CA ALA A 22 -11.73 -4.11 -5.25
C ALA A 22 -10.68 -3.36 -4.43
N ALA A 23 -9.39 -3.50 -4.76
CA ALA A 23 -8.32 -2.74 -4.14
C ALA A 23 -8.46 -1.24 -4.40
N GLY A 24 -8.78 -0.84 -5.63
CA GLY A 24 -9.07 0.57 -5.97
C GLY A 24 -10.27 1.12 -5.19
N LEU A 25 -11.35 0.35 -5.09
CA LEU A 25 -12.53 0.74 -4.32
C LEU A 25 -12.22 0.88 -2.82
N PHE A 26 -11.47 -0.06 -2.26
CA PHE A 26 -11.02 0.01 -0.87
C PHE A 26 -10.19 1.26 -0.60
N VAL A 27 -9.19 1.55 -1.44
CA VAL A 27 -8.33 2.73 -1.30
C VAL A 27 -9.14 4.03 -1.43
N ALA A 28 -10.09 4.08 -2.37
CA ALA A 28 -10.97 5.24 -2.52
C ALA A 28 -11.85 5.44 -1.28
N ALA A 29 -12.49 4.36 -0.80
CA ALA A 29 -13.33 4.39 0.39
C ALA A 29 -12.54 4.77 1.65
N LEU A 30 -11.33 4.24 1.82
CA LEU A 30 -10.44 4.59 2.92
C LEU A 30 -10.13 6.09 2.93
N GLY A 31 -9.73 6.66 1.78
CA GLY A 31 -9.48 8.09 1.65
C GLY A 31 -10.72 8.93 1.96
N PHE A 32 -11.88 8.53 1.43
CA PHE A 32 -13.15 9.22 1.68
C PHE A 32 -13.55 9.23 3.16
N VAL A 33 -13.49 8.07 3.83
CA VAL A 33 -13.83 7.95 5.26
C VAL A 33 -12.90 8.82 6.11
N VAL A 34 -11.59 8.82 5.81
CA VAL A 34 -10.64 9.66 6.57
C VAL A 34 -10.89 11.15 6.34
N LEU A 35 -11.24 11.57 5.12
CA LEU A 35 -11.65 12.96 4.84
C LEU A 35 -12.90 13.36 5.64
N ILE A 36 -13.89 12.47 5.77
CA ILE A 36 -15.04 12.67 6.68
C ILE A 36 -14.54 12.83 8.13
N GLY A 37 -13.61 11.98 8.56
CA GLY A 37 -12.98 12.08 9.89
C GLY A 37 -12.32 13.43 10.13
N TRP A 38 -11.71 14.04 9.12
CA TRP A 38 -11.19 15.40 9.19
C TRP A 38 -12.29 16.46 9.20
N ALA A 39 -13.30 16.34 8.35
CA ALA A 39 -14.39 17.33 8.25
C ALA A 39 -15.24 17.43 9.54
N PHE A 40 -15.43 16.32 10.24
CA PHE A 40 -16.21 16.25 11.49
C PHE A 40 -15.34 16.16 12.76
N ASP A 41 -14.02 16.32 12.61
CA ASP A 41 -13.03 16.22 13.70
C ASP A 41 -13.13 14.94 14.56
N VAL A 42 -13.38 13.79 13.89
CA VAL A 42 -13.52 12.50 14.56
C VAL A 42 -12.15 11.83 14.69
N LEU A 43 -11.49 12.01 15.84
CA LEU A 43 -10.15 11.47 16.10
C LEU A 43 -10.04 9.96 15.86
N ALA A 44 -11.06 9.18 16.24
CA ALA A 44 -11.06 7.72 16.06
C ALA A 44 -10.91 7.30 14.59
N ILE A 45 -11.43 8.09 13.65
CA ILE A 45 -11.29 7.84 12.21
C ILE A 45 -9.89 8.26 11.72
N LYS A 46 -9.33 9.33 12.31
CA LYS A 46 -8.00 9.85 11.96
C LYS A 46 -6.86 8.94 12.43
N THR A 47 -6.97 8.33 13.62
CA THR A 47 -5.87 7.54 14.24
C THR A 47 -6.09 6.04 14.27
N VAL A 48 -7.32 5.54 14.04
CA VAL A 48 -7.77 4.12 14.04
C VAL A 48 -7.46 3.35 15.33
N VAL A 49 -6.22 3.39 15.81
CA VAL A 49 -5.75 2.91 17.10
C VAL A 49 -5.29 4.12 17.90
N PRO A 50 -5.87 4.35 19.10
CA PRO A 50 -5.44 5.44 19.98
C PRO A 50 -3.93 5.39 20.25
N GLY A 51 -3.27 6.54 20.20
CA GLY A 51 -1.82 6.67 20.42
C GLY A 51 -0.95 6.44 19.19
N LEU A 52 -1.50 5.98 18.05
CA LEU A 52 -0.77 5.92 16.78
C LEU A 52 -0.94 7.21 15.97
N ALA A 53 -0.06 7.39 14.97
CA ALA A 53 -0.09 8.54 14.07
C ALA A 53 -1.41 8.65 13.30
N ALA A 54 -1.92 9.86 13.17
CA ALA A 54 -3.10 10.19 12.38
C ALA A 54 -2.79 10.21 10.88
N MET A 55 -3.70 9.73 10.02
CA MET A 55 -3.58 9.92 8.58
C MET A 55 -3.92 11.37 8.23
N LYS A 56 -2.99 12.07 7.58
CA LYS A 56 -3.14 13.47 7.16
C LYS A 56 -4.17 13.62 6.04
N ALA A 57 -4.82 14.78 5.97
CA ALA A 57 -5.90 15.07 5.00
C ALA A 57 -5.41 15.01 3.54
N ASN A 58 -4.22 15.55 3.25
CA ASN A 58 -3.56 15.46 1.94
C ASN A 58 -3.33 14.01 1.49
N VAL A 59 -2.94 13.10 2.40
CA VAL A 59 -2.81 11.65 2.10
C VAL A 59 -4.18 11.04 1.80
N ALA A 60 -5.20 11.38 2.58
CA ALA A 60 -6.56 10.85 2.41
C ALA A 60 -7.14 11.25 1.05
N PHE A 61 -6.92 12.50 0.66
CA PHE A 61 -7.23 13.00 -0.68
C PHE A 61 -6.47 12.26 -1.78
N CYS A 62 -5.15 12.08 -1.62
CA CYS A 62 -4.35 11.29 -2.57
C CYS A 62 -4.88 9.85 -2.71
N PHE A 63 -5.29 9.19 -1.63
CA PHE A 63 -5.91 7.86 -1.71
C PHE A 63 -7.26 7.88 -2.42
N LEU A 64 -8.13 8.85 -2.11
CA LEU A 64 -9.39 9.01 -2.84
C LEU A 64 -9.15 9.14 -4.34
N ALA A 65 -8.21 10.00 -4.74
CA ALA A 65 -7.84 10.22 -6.13
C ALA A 65 -7.18 8.98 -6.78
N CYS A 66 -6.27 8.28 -6.08
CA CYS A 66 -5.64 7.05 -6.55
C CYS A 66 -6.64 5.91 -6.77
N GLY A 67 -7.51 5.67 -5.79
CA GLY A 67 -8.54 4.64 -5.87
C GLY A 67 -9.56 4.93 -6.97
N THR A 68 -9.99 6.20 -7.09
CA THR A 68 -10.86 6.65 -8.19
C THR A 68 -10.18 6.46 -9.55
N SER A 69 -8.90 6.82 -9.68
CA SER A 69 -8.13 6.59 -10.90
C SER A 69 -8.11 5.11 -11.29
N LEU A 70 -7.77 4.23 -10.34
CA LEU A 70 -7.70 2.79 -10.61
C LEU A 70 -9.07 2.20 -11.00
N VAL A 71 -10.15 2.58 -10.31
CA VAL A 71 -11.51 2.11 -10.63
C VAL A 71 -11.98 2.61 -12.00
N LEU A 72 -11.75 3.88 -12.32
CA LEU A 72 -12.14 4.45 -13.61
C LEU A 72 -11.27 3.93 -14.77
N TRP A 73 -10.01 3.59 -14.51
CA TRP A 73 -9.15 2.91 -15.48
C TRP A 73 -9.76 1.57 -15.94
N HIS A 74 -10.31 0.76 -15.03
CA HIS A 74 -11.00 -0.49 -15.44
C HIS A 74 -12.27 -0.27 -16.27
N ARG A 75 -12.81 0.96 -16.26
CA ARG A 75 -13.98 1.35 -17.06
C ARG A 75 -13.62 2.08 -18.36
N SER A 76 -12.34 2.40 -18.60
CA SER A 76 -11.91 3.22 -19.72
C SER A 76 -12.23 2.62 -21.08
N ASP A 77 -12.24 1.28 -21.20
CA ASP A 77 -12.57 0.58 -22.44
C ASP A 77 -14.04 0.78 -22.87
N ARG A 78 -14.93 1.12 -21.94
CA ARG A 78 -16.37 1.33 -22.19
C ARG A 78 -16.77 2.80 -22.22
N ALA A 79 -15.97 3.68 -21.63
CA ALA A 79 -16.28 5.08 -21.41
C ALA A 79 -15.01 5.93 -21.58
N PRO A 80 -14.84 6.64 -22.71
CA PRO A 80 -13.66 7.47 -22.95
C PRO A 80 -13.46 8.56 -21.88
N TRP A 81 -14.55 9.13 -21.36
CA TRP A 81 -14.49 10.10 -20.27
C TRP A 81 -13.81 9.53 -19.00
N ALA A 82 -14.00 8.24 -18.71
CA ALA A 82 -13.43 7.60 -17.54
C ALA A 82 -11.90 7.54 -17.62
N LEU A 83 -11.33 7.46 -18.83
CA LEU A 83 -9.88 7.52 -19.02
C LEU A 83 -9.32 8.90 -18.70
N HIS A 84 -9.99 9.96 -19.15
CA HIS A 84 -9.58 11.34 -18.87
C HIS A 84 -9.67 11.65 -17.38
N THR A 85 -10.78 11.28 -16.72
CA THR A 85 -10.94 11.46 -15.27
C THR A 85 -9.94 10.61 -14.48
N SER A 86 -9.65 9.37 -14.92
CA SER A 86 -8.63 8.52 -14.32
C SER A 86 -7.23 9.17 -14.38
N ARG A 87 -6.85 9.68 -15.56
CA ARG A 87 -5.58 10.39 -15.79
C ARG A 87 -5.47 11.63 -14.91
N PHE A 88 -6.53 12.45 -14.89
CA PHE A 88 -6.59 13.66 -14.09
C PHE A 88 -6.45 13.37 -12.59
N SER A 89 -7.17 12.36 -12.09
CA SER A 89 -7.11 11.96 -10.68
C SER A 89 -5.71 11.47 -10.28
N ALA A 90 -5.07 10.66 -11.13
CA ALA A 90 -3.69 10.21 -10.89
C ALA A 90 -2.68 11.37 -10.94
N LEU A 91 -2.85 12.32 -11.87
CA LEU A 91 -1.98 13.48 -12.01
C LEU A 91 -2.08 14.39 -10.78
N LEU A 92 -3.29 14.60 -10.27
CA LEU A 92 -3.54 15.41 -9.10
C LEU A 92 -2.85 14.83 -7.85
N ALA A 93 -3.02 13.53 -7.61
CA ALA A 93 -2.34 12.84 -6.51
C ALA A 93 -0.81 12.84 -6.69
N PHE A 94 -0.31 12.67 -7.92
CA PHE A 94 1.11 12.75 -8.23
C PHE A 94 1.68 14.15 -7.93
N ALA A 95 0.96 15.21 -8.31
CA ALA A 95 1.35 16.59 -8.07
C ALA A 95 1.43 16.88 -6.57
N VAL A 96 0.40 16.54 -5.79
CA VAL A 96 0.40 16.73 -4.33
C VAL A 96 1.58 16.00 -3.68
N ALA A 97 1.77 14.71 -3.99
CA ALA A 97 2.87 13.94 -3.39
C ALA A 97 4.26 14.46 -3.79
N THR A 98 4.43 14.91 -5.04
CA THR A 98 5.69 15.48 -5.52
C THR A 98 5.97 16.83 -4.88
N LEU A 99 4.96 17.70 -4.77
CA LEU A 99 5.10 19.01 -4.12
C LEU A 99 5.51 18.85 -2.66
N THR A 100 4.96 17.88 -1.93
CA THR A 100 5.40 17.64 -0.54
C THR A 100 6.86 17.17 -0.46
N ILE A 101 7.37 16.40 -1.43
CA ILE A 101 8.80 16.08 -1.50
C ILE A 101 9.64 17.34 -1.76
N VAL A 102 9.16 18.24 -2.63
CA VAL A 102 9.82 19.52 -2.90
C VAL A 102 9.86 20.40 -1.65
N GLU A 103 8.79 20.45 -0.85
CA GLU A 103 8.77 21.13 0.45
C GLU A 103 9.84 20.59 1.40
N TYR A 104 10.03 19.27 1.46
CA TYR A 104 11.11 18.66 2.23
C TYR A 104 12.49 19.01 1.68
N ALA A 105 12.67 19.05 0.36
CA ALA A 105 13.96 19.33 -0.27
C ALA A 105 14.41 20.79 -0.09
N ILE A 106 13.47 21.73 -0.17
CA ILE A 106 13.73 23.17 -0.05
C ILE A 106 13.68 23.63 1.42
N GLY A 107 13.03 22.86 2.30
CA GLY A 107 12.79 23.25 3.69
C GLY A 107 11.75 24.36 3.82
N ALA A 108 10.87 24.52 2.82
CA ALA A 108 9.83 25.54 2.78
C ALA A 108 8.45 24.95 3.10
N ASP A 109 7.54 25.81 3.55
CA ASP A 109 6.12 25.51 3.64
C ASP A 109 5.38 26.22 2.51
N LEU A 110 4.89 25.45 1.54
CA LEU A 110 4.10 25.94 0.41
C LEU A 110 2.62 26.08 0.81
N GLY A 111 2.25 25.69 2.03
CA GLY A 111 0.89 25.75 2.55
C GLY A 111 -0.05 24.68 1.98
N ILE A 112 0.44 23.79 1.11
CA ILE A 112 -0.39 22.77 0.46
C ILE A 112 -0.96 21.74 1.44
N ASP A 113 -0.29 21.58 2.58
CA ASP A 113 -0.60 20.60 3.60
C ASP A 113 -1.87 20.93 4.39
N GLN A 114 -2.29 22.20 4.39
CA GLN A 114 -3.47 22.72 5.08
C GLN A 114 -4.57 23.22 4.14
N LEU A 115 -4.34 23.23 2.82
CA LEU A 115 -5.32 23.70 1.82
C LEU A 115 -6.67 22.97 1.88
N LEU A 116 -6.68 21.71 2.30
CA LEU A 116 -7.89 20.90 2.38
C LEU A 116 -8.59 21.11 3.72
N LEU A 117 -7.91 20.77 4.82
CA LEU A 117 -8.44 20.75 6.18
C LEU A 117 -7.29 21.03 7.15
N ASP A 118 -7.49 21.96 8.08
CA ASP A 118 -6.46 22.40 9.02
C ASP A 118 -6.12 21.32 10.07
N ASP A 119 -4.83 21.11 10.29
CA ASP A 119 -4.32 20.19 11.30
C ASP A 119 -3.93 20.92 12.58
N VAL A 120 -4.94 21.26 13.37
CA VAL A 120 -4.79 21.91 14.69
C VAL A 120 -4.46 20.92 15.82
N THR A 121 -4.62 19.62 15.57
CA THR A 121 -4.51 18.57 16.61
C THR A 121 -3.15 17.91 16.68
N SER A 122 -2.33 18.00 15.64
CA SER A 122 -1.00 17.43 15.69
C SER A 122 -0.12 18.30 16.59
N PRO A 123 0.49 17.74 17.66
CA PRO A 123 1.49 18.49 18.42
C PRO A 123 2.52 19.01 17.43
N ALA A 124 3.00 20.24 17.65
CA ALA A 124 4.03 20.90 16.85
C ALA A 124 5.32 20.06 16.88
N SER A 125 5.33 18.96 16.14
CA SER A 125 6.45 18.07 15.95
C SER A 125 7.39 18.75 14.97
N GLY A 126 7.95 19.90 15.34
CA GLY A 126 9.01 20.65 14.65
C GLY A 126 8.84 21.01 13.15
N PHE A 127 7.74 20.61 12.50
CA PHE A 127 7.53 20.66 11.06
C PHE A 127 6.12 21.14 10.74
N ALA A 128 5.93 21.63 9.50
CA ALA A 128 4.66 22.21 9.03
C ALA A 128 3.45 21.31 9.37
N PRO A 129 2.41 21.84 10.05
CA PRO A 129 1.22 21.07 10.38
C PRO A 129 0.55 20.51 9.13
N GLY A 130 -0.03 19.31 9.22
CA GLY A 130 -0.70 18.66 8.09
C GLY A 130 0.24 17.92 7.11
N ARG A 131 1.57 18.12 7.20
CA ARG A 131 2.51 17.55 6.23
C ARG A 131 2.55 16.04 6.25
N MET A 132 2.46 15.43 5.06
CA MET A 132 2.54 13.98 4.93
C MET A 132 3.95 13.48 5.22
N ALA A 133 4.06 12.29 5.83
CA ALA A 133 5.34 11.63 6.06
C ALA A 133 6.15 11.46 4.74
N LEU A 134 7.47 11.71 4.77
CA LEU A 134 8.33 11.63 3.58
C LEU A 134 8.27 10.27 2.88
N ASN A 135 8.28 9.17 3.65
CA ASN A 135 8.13 7.82 3.10
C ASN A 135 6.75 7.59 2.45
N SER A 136 5.67 8.15 3.02
CA SER A 136 4.34 8.15 2.40
C SER A 136 4.33 8.94 1.09
N ALA A 137 4.97 10.11 1.05
CA ALA A 137 5.10 10.93 -0.16
C ALA A 137 5.83 10.18 -1.28
N LEU A 138 6.97 9.57 -0.96
CA LEU A 138 7.75 8.76 -1.90
C LEU A 138 6.92 7.57 -2.42
N ALA A 139 6.23 6.85 -1.54
CA ALA A 139 5.38 5.73 -1.93
C ALA A 139 4.19 6.17 -2.80
N LEU A 140 3.59 7.32 -2.51
CA LEU A 140 2.52 7.90 -3.32
C LEU A 140 3.03 8.36 -4.69
N VAL A 141 4.22 8.97 -4.80
CA VAL A 141 4.83 9.31 -6.10
C VAL A 141 5.07 8.06 -6.94
N LEU A 142 5.57 6.98 -6.33
CA LEU A 142 5.74 5.69 -7.01
C LEU A 142 4.40 5.11 -7.47
N GLY A 143 3.40 5.05 -6.58
CA GLY A 143 2.07 4.52 -6.89
C GLY A 143 1.34 5.32 -7.97
N THR A 144 1.31 6.65 -7.84
CA THR A 144 0.67 7.56 -8.81
C THR A 144 1.43 7.61 -10.13
N GLY A 145 2.76 7.55 -10.12
CA GLY A 145 3.57 7.35 -11.33
C GLY A 145 3.21 6.04 -12.03
N GLY A 146 3.00 4.96 -11.26
CA GLY A 146 2.46 3.70 -11.75
C GLY A 146 1.08 3.86 -12.40
N LEU A 147 0.15 4.57 -11.77
CA LEU A 147 -1.18 4.87 -12.32
C LEU A 147 -1.11 5.72 -13.61
N LEU A 148 -0.25 6.73 -13.67
CA LEU A 148 -0.05 7.55 -14.87
C LEU A 148 0.47 6.72 -16.05
N LEU A 149 1.41 5.81 -15.79
CA LEU A 149 1.88 4.86 -16.80
C LEU A 149 0.83 3.81 -17.18
N LEU A 150 0.00 3.35 -16.24
CA LEU A 150 -1.17 2.50 -16.54
C LEU A 150 -2.15 3.20 -17.48
N ASN A 151 -2.30 4.51 -17.35
CA ASN A 151 -3.18 5.29 -18.19
C ASN A 151 -2.60 5.60 -19.60
N ARG A 152 -1.34 5.26 -19.89
CA ARG A 152 -0.74 5.42 -21.23
C ARG A 152 -1.10 4.23 -22.14
N GLU A 153 -1.61 4.54 -23.33
CA GLU A 153 -2.03 3.56 -24.35
C GLU A 153 -0.85 2.92 -25.10
N SER A 154 0.24 3.69 -25.28
CA SER A 154 1.36 3.33 -26.14
C SER A 154 2.15 2.09 -25.68
N ASP A 155 2.13 1.75 -24.39
CA ASP A 155 2.97 0.66 -23.86
C ASP A 155 2.17 -0.34 -23.01
N ARG A 156 1.23 -1.04 -23.68
CA ARG A 156 0.42 -2.12 -23.07
C ARG A 156 1.25 -3.30 -22.54
N ARG A 157 2.52 -3.43 -22.95
CA ARG A 157 3.44 -4.51 -22.51
C ARG A 157 4.35 -4.10 -21.36
N SER A 158 4.41 -2.82 -21.01
CA SER A 158 5.25 -2.31 -19.92
C SER A 158 4.98 -3.02 -18.60
N LYS A 159 6.04 -3.49 -17.95
CA LYS A 159 6.00 -3.98 -16.56
C LYS A 159 6.20 -2.87 -15.54
N LEU A 160 6.64 -1.69 -15.99
CA LEU A 160 6.99 -0.58 -15.14
C LEU A 160 5.86 -0.13 -14.19
N PRO A 161 4.58 -0.06 -14.61
CA PRO A 161 3.50 0.30 -13.68
C PRO A 161 3.38 -0.67 -12.51
N SER A 162 3.43 -1.97 -12.80
CA SER A 162 3.38 -3.02 -11.76
C SER A 162 4.60 -2.97 -10.87
N THR A 163 5.80 -2.74 -11.41
CA THR A 163 7.02 -2.59 -10.61
C THR A 163 6.92 -1.42 -9.64
N LEU A 164 6.49 -0.24 -10.11
CA LEU A 164 6.31 0.93 -9.26
C LEU A 164 5.25 0.70 -8.17
N GLY A 165 4.14 0.04 -8.51
CA GLY A 165 3.12 -0.38 -7.55
C GLY A 165 3.67 -1.34 -6.48
N ILE A 166 4.48 -2.32 -6.88
CA ILE A 166 5.13 -3.25 -5.94
C ILE A 166 6.08 -2.51 -5.00
N VAL A 167 6.90 -1.59 -5.51
CA VAL A 167 7.82 -0.81 -4.66
C VAL A 167 7.03 0.07 -3.68
N ALA A 168 5.94 0.71 -4.12
CA ALA A 168 5.05 1.45 -3.22
C ALA A 168 4.43 0.55 -2.13
N ALA A 169 3.99 -0.64 -2.49
CA ALA A 169 3.49 -1.62 -1.52
C ALA A 169 4.58 -2.06 -0.53
N LEU A 170 5.82 -2.23 -0.97
CA LEU A 170 6.94 -2.57 -0.08
C LEU A 170 7.18 -1.49 0.98
N VAL A 171 7.03 -0.20 0.65
CA VAL A 171 7.11 0.88 1.64
C VAL A 171 5.98 0.77 2.67
N GLY A 172 4.76 0.47 2.24
CA GLY A 172 3.64 0.19 3.15
C GLY A 172 3.90 -1.02 4.06
N ILE A 173 4.43 -2.11 3.50
CA ILE A 173 4.81 -3.30 4.26
C ILE A 173 5.89 -2.96 5.30
N LEU A 174 6.90 -2.16 4.95
CA LEU A 174 7.94 -1.75 5.87
C LEU A 174 7.38 -0.94 7.06
N ALA A 175 6.42 -0.04 6.80
CA ALA A 175 5.72 0.68 7.85
C ALA A 175 4.87 -0.25 8.74
N LEU A 176 4.18 -1.24 8.16
CA LEU A 176 3.45 -2.26 8.93
C LEU A 176 4.38 -3.08 9.82
N VAL A 177 5.55 -3.47 9.32
CA VAL A 177 6.59 -4.14 10.11
C VAL A 177 7.08 -3.22 11.23
N GLY A 178 7.27 -1.93 10.94
CA GLY A 178 7.59 -0.91 11.95
C GLY A 178 6.60 -0.88 13.10
N TYR A 179 5.30 -0.88 12.80
CA TYR A 179 4.26 -0.99 13.81
C TYR A 179 4.26 -2.31 14.58
N ALA A 180 4.53 -3.43 13.90
CA ALA A 180 4.58 -4.75 14.51
C ALA A 180 5.69 -4.86 15.55
N VAL A 181 6.90 -4.40 15.19
CA VAL A 181 8.08 -4.43 16.08
C VAL A 181 7.99 -3.30 17.12
N GLY A 182 7.29 -2.20 16.82
CA GLY A 182 7.33 -0.97 17.61
C GLY A 182 8.55 -0.10 17.29
N LEU A 183 9.14 -0.26 16.10
CA LEU A 183 10.29 0.52 15.65
C LEU A 183 9.83 1.75 14.88
N HIS A 184 9.89 2.90 15.55
CA HIS A 184 9.52 4.18 14.95
C HIS A 184 10.33 4.51 13.68
N ALA A 185 11.60 4.11 13.64
CA ALA A 185 12.51 4.29 12.50
C ALA A 185 12.06 3.61 11.19
N LEU A 186 11.12 2.66 11.26
CA LEU A 186 10.54 2.01 10.07
C LEU A 186 9.22 2.66 9.65
N THR A 187 8.60 3.45 10.54
CA THR A 187 7.36 4.19 10.28
C THR A 187 7.63 5.63 9.84
N ALA A 188 8.79 6.19 10.19
CA ALA A 188 9.23 7.55 9.88
C ALA A 188 10.65 7.54 9.30
N VAL A 189 10.98 8.54 8.47
CA VAL A 189 12.35 8.76 7.98
C VAL A 189 12.96 9.88 8.80
N GLY A 190 13.93 9.58 9.66
CA GLY A 190 14.59 10.58 10.50
C GLY A 190 13.59 11.33 11.40
N PRO A 191 13.63 12.68 11.46
CA PRO A 191 12.75 13.47 12.32
C PRO A 191 11.34 13.70 11.73
N TYR A 192 11.07 13.23 10.51
CA TYR A 192 9.81 13.52 9.82
C TYR A 192 8.60 12.78 10.41
N ALA A 193 7.40 13.23 10.04
CA ALA A 193 6.15 12.60 10.44
C ALA A 193 6.14 11.09 10.15
N SER A 194 5.48 10.33 11.02
CA SER A 194 5.32 8.88 10.84
C SER A 194 4.14 8.57 9.92
N THR A 195 4.31 7.56 9.07
CA THR A 195 3.22 7.00 8.26
C THR A 195 2.19 6.34 9.16
N ALA A 196 0.95 6.80 9.14
CA ALA A 196 -0.15 6.21 9.91
C ALA A 196 -0.42 4.74 9.53
N LEU A 197 -0.96 3.95 10.47
CA LEU A 197 -1.20 2.51 10.28
C LEU A 197 -2.08 2.21 9.06
N HIS A 198 -3.28 2.79 9.01
CA HIS A 198 -4.18 2.73 7.87
C HIS A 198 -3.59 3.32 6.57
N THR A 199 -2.69 4.31 6.64
CA THR A 199 -1.93 4.76 5.45
C THR A 199 -1.07 3.63 4.90
N ALA A 200 -0.35 2.90 5.76
CA ALA A 200 0.46 1.77 5.34
C ALA A 200 -0.39 0.67 4.66
N ILE A 201 -1.56 0.33 5.24
CA ILE A 201 -2.52 -0.60 4.64
C ILE A 201 -2.99 -0.11 3.27
N GLY A 202 -3.35 1.17 3.15
CA GLY A 202 -3.76 1.79 1.90
C GLY A 202 -2.68 1.76 0.82
N LEU A 203 -1.40 1.98 1.18
CA LEU A 203 -0.26 1.86 0.26
C LEU A 203 -0.07 0.44 -0.25
N VAL A 204 -0.19 -0.57 0.64
CA VAL A 204 -0.15 -1.98 0.23
C VAL A 204 -1.29 -2.29 -0.73
N ALA A 205 -2.53 -1.92 -0.39
CA ALA A 205 -3.70 -2.15 -1.24
C ALA A 205 -3.57 -1.47 -2.60
N LEU A 206 -3.14 -0.20 -2.64
CA LEU A 206 -2.92 0.56 -3.86
C LEU A 206 -1.87 -0.10 -4.75
N GLY A 207 -0.71 -0.42 -4.19
CA GLY A 207 0.40 -1.02 -4.93
C GLY A 207 0.05 -2.38 -5.53
N LEU A 208 -0.65 -3.22 -4.76
CA LEU A 208 -1.20 -4.49 -5.27
C LEU A 208 -2.27 -4.24 -6.34
N GLY A 209 -3.17 -3.29 -6.12
CA GLY A 209 -4.18 -2.91 -7.11
C GLY A 209 -3.58 -2.55 -8.46
N ILE A 210 -2.52 -1.73 -8.48
CA ILE A 210 -1.75 -1.36 -9.66
C ILE A 210 -1.07 -2.59 -10.29
N ALA A 211 -0.42 -3.43 -9.47
CA ALA A 211 0.26 -4.64 -9.95
C ALA A 211 -0.71 -5.64 -10.62
N LEU A 212 -1.95 -5.69 -10.13
CA LEU A 212 -3.02 -6.55 -10.62
C LEU A 212 -3.83 -5.93 -11.77
N ALA A 213 -3.69 -4.62 -12.03
CA ALA A 213 -4.50 -3.89 -13.01
C ALA A 213 -4.29 -4.40 -14.44
N ARG A 214 -3.04 -4.66 -14.81
CA ARG A 214 -2.67 -5.27 -16.10
C ARG A 214 -2.15 -6.68 -15.87
N PRO A 215 -3.03 -7.70 -15.85
CA PRO A 215 -2.62 -9.10 -15.75
C PRO A 215 -1.77 -9.50 -16.97
N SER A 216 -0.43 -9.41 -16.87
CA SER A 216 0.46 -10.03 -17.85
C SER A 216 0.35 -11.56 -17.74
N LYS A 217 0.64 -12.31 -18.82
CA LYS A 217 0.70 -13.80 -18.75
C LYS A 217 1.57 -14.28 -17.57
N GLN A 218 2.65 -13.56 -17.25
CA GLN A 218 3.50 -13.84 -16.09
C GLN A 218 2.85 -13.47 -14.75
N THR A 219 2.12 -12.36 -14.66
CA THR A 219 1.43 -11.90 -13.44
C THR A 219 0.28 -12.84 -13.08
N VAL A 220 -0.53 -13.24 -14.08
CA VAL A 220 -1.60 -14.24 -13.93
C VAL A 220 -1.01 -15.57 -13.49
N TRP A 221 0.00 -16.06 -14.21
CA TRP A 221 0.70 -17.30 -13.88
C TRP A 221 1.26 -17.29 -12.45
N ARG A 222 1.82 -16.15 -12.01
CA ARG A 222 2.34 -16.00 -10.65
C ARG A 222 1.23 -16.04 -9.61
N LEU A 223 0.19 -15.22 -9.73
CA LEU A 223 -0.84 -15.04 -8.70
C LEU A 223 -1.92 -16.13 -8.64
N THR A 224 -2.15 -16.91 -9.70
CA THR A 224 -3.06 -18.07 -9.66
C THR A 224 -2.47 -19.27 -8.91
N GLY A 225 -1.38 -19.10 -8.15
CA GLY A 225 -0.79 -20.15 -7.31
C GLY A 225 -0.02 -21.22 -8.08
N ARG A 226 0.27 -21.00 -9.37
CA ARG A 226 1.08 -21.93 -10.20
C ARG A 226 2.58 -21.62 -10.15
N THR A 227 3.00 -20.56 -9.44
CA THR A 227 4.41 -20.31 -9.12
C THR A 227 4.67 -20.32 -7.61
N PRO A 228 5.92 -20.61 -7.21
CA PRO A 228 6.39 -20.50 -5.83
C PRO A 228 6.10 -19.13 -5.22
N GLY A 229 6.39 -18.05 -5.96
CA GLY A 229 6.26 -16.68 -5.47
C GLY A 229 4.82 -16.23 -5.21
N GLY A 230 3.82 -16.72 -5.96
CA GLY A 230 2.42 -16.32 -5.72
C GLY A 230 1.75 -17.09 -4.59
N GLN A 231 2.15 -18.34 -4.35
CA GLN A 231 1.75 -19.06 -3.14
C GLN A 231 2.34 -18.37 -1.90
N LEU A 232 3.59 -17.93 -2.00
CA LEU A 232 4.25 -17.16 -0.95
C LEU A 232 3.52 -15.83 -0.69
N LEU A 233 3.19 -15.08 -1.75
CA LEU A 233 2.50 -13.80 -1.65
C LEU A 233 1.10 -13.92 -1.02
N ASN A 234 0.30 -14.90 -1.43
CA ASN A 234 -1.05 -15.12 -0.88
C ASN A 234 -1.04 -15.55 0.59
N TRP A 235 0.08 -16.10 1.07
CA TRP A 235 0.27 -16.50 2.46
C TRP A 235 0.84 -15.36 3.31
N MET A 236 1.82 -14.63 2.76
CA MET A 236 2.45 -13.50 3.44
C MET A 236 1.52 -12.29 3.56
N LEU A 237 0.61 -12.06 2.61
CA LEU A 237 -0.31 -10.92 2.67
C LEU A 237 -1.19 -10.88 3.93
N PRO A 238 -1.98 -11.92 4.24
CA PRO A 238 -2.76 -11.92 5.48
C PRO A 238 -1.85 -11.91 6.71
N ALA A 239 -0.70 -12.59 6.70
CA ALA A 239 0.24 -12.58 7.82
C ALA A 239 0.78 -11.17 8.11
N VAL A 240 1.23 -10.43 7.09
CA VAL A 240 1.78 -9.07 7.22
C VAL A 240 0.76 -8.07 7.75
N ILE A 241 -0.54 -8.31 7.59
CA ILE A 241 -1.59 -7.42 8.09
C ILE A 241 -2.07 -7.85 9.48
N ILE A 242 -2.38 -9.13 9.66
CA ILE A 242 -2.97 -9.67 10.89
C ILE A 242 -1.95 -9.64 12.04
N VAL A 243 -0.70 -9.98 11.74
CA VAL A 243 0.34 -10.10 12.77
C VAL A 243 0.65 -8.77 13.47
N PRO A 244 0.96 -7.65 12.76
CA PRO A 244 1.16 -6.37 13.44
C PRO A 244 -0.04 -5.96 14.28
N MET A 245 -1.25 -6.24 13.79
CA MET A 245 -2.49 -5.89 14.48
C MET A 245 -2.64 -6.67 15.79
N VAL A 246 -2.40 -7.99 15.76
CA VAL A 246 -2.46 -8.84 16.96
C VAL A 246 -1.36 -8.51 17.95
N PHE A 247 -0.11 -8.36 17.48
CA PHE A 247 1.02 -8.03 18.36
C PHE A 247 0.92 -6.62 18.95
N GLY A 248 0.43 -5.64 18.18
CA GLY A 248 0.14 -4.30 18.67
C GLY A 248 -0.95 -4.30 19.74
N ALA A 249 -2.06 -5.01 19.50
CA ALA A 249 -3.15 -5.13 20.47
C ALA A 249 -2.71 -5.84 21.75
N LEU A 250 -1.92 -6.92 21.63
CA LEU A 250 -1.37 -7.65 22.77
C LEU A 250 -0.43 -6.78 23.60
N HIS A 251 0.43 -5.98 22.97
CA HIS A 251 1.29 -5.04 23.69
C HIS A 251 0.46 -4.01 24.46
N GLY A 252 -0.52 -3.37 23.82
CA GLY A 252 -1.38 -2.41 24.48
C GLY A 252 -2.13 -3.02 25.67
N PHE A 253 -2.60 -4.25 25.54
CA PHE A 253 -3.23 -4.99 26.63
C PHE A 253 -2.26 -5.28 27.79
N LEU A 254 -1.05 -5.76 27.49
CA LEU A 254 -0.03 -6.07 28.50
C LEU A 254 0.39 -4.82 29.27
N GLU A 255 0.57 -3.70 28.58
CA GLU A 255 0.89 -2.41 29.18
C GLU A 255 -0.24 -1.89 30.07
N GLN A 256 -1.49 -1.90 29.57
CA GLN A 256 -2.65 -1.44 30.34
C GLN A 256 -2.96 -2.32 31.56
N SER A 257 -2.65 -3.61 31.48
CA SER A 257 -2.85 -4.54 32.60
C SER A 257 -1.88 -4.32 33.76
N GLY A 258 -0.80 -3.55 33.55
CA GLY A 258 0.26 -3.34 34.55
C GLY A 258 1.06 -4.60 34.87
N VAL A 259 0.79 -5.73 34.20
CA VAL A 259 1.42 -7.03 34.45
C VAL A 259 2.87 -7.05 33.97
N VAL A 260 3.21 -6.23 32.98
CA VAL A 260 4.55 -6.20 32.37
C VAL A 260 5.01 -4.75 32.24
N GLU A 261 6.23 -4.47 32.71
CA GLU A 261 6.88 -3.18 32.54
C GLU A 261 7.05 -2.85 31.04
N PHE A 262 6.91 -1.56 30.66
CA PHE A 262 6.95 -1.10 29.26
C PHE A 262 8.18 -1.61 28.47
N THR A 263 9.33 -1.62 29.14
CA THR A 263 10.59 -2.13 28.60
C THR A 263 10.47 -3.61 28.24
N THR A 264 10.05 -4.44 29.20
CA THR A 264 9.86 -5.88 29.02
C THR A 264 8.81 -6.21 27.97
N ALA A 265 7.68 -5.48 27.94
CA ALA A 265 6.64 -5.64 26.91
C ALA A 265 7.17 -5.32 25.50
N SER A 266 8.00 -4.29 25.37
CA SER A 266 8.66 -3.91 24.12
C SER A 266 9.67 -4.94 23.64
N TRP A 267 10.44 -5.55 24.55
CA TRP A 267 11.37 -6.65 24.22
C TRP A 267 10.63 -7.90 23.77
N ILE A 268 9.54 -8.28 24.44
CA ILE A 268 8.70 -9.42 24.06
C ILE A 268 8.07 -9.19 22.69
N ARG A 269 7.54 -8.00 22.42
CA ARG A 269 7.00 -7.63 21.10
C ARG A 269 8.08 -7.71 20.02
N SER A 270 9.22 -7.06 20.23
CA SER A 270 10.30 -7.00 19.24
C SER A 270 10.89 -8.38 18.97
N GLY A 271 11.12 -9.18 20.02
CA GLY A 271 11.60 -10.55 19.92
C GLY A 271 10.59 -11.47 19.24
N GLY A 272 9.31 -11.36 19.59
CA GLY A 272 8.23 -12.14 18.98
C GLY A 272 8.04 -11.84 17.49
N VAL A 273 8.07 -10.56 17.12
CA VAL A 273 7.98 -10.17 15.69
C VAL A 273 9.24 -10.56 14.93
N THR A 274 10.43 -10.40 15.51
CA THR A 274 11.69 -10.82 14.87
C THR A 274 11.71 -12.34 14.65
N LEU A 275 11.34 -13.12 15.67
CA LEU A 275 11.22 -14.57 15.56
C LEU A 275 10.22 -14.97 14.48
N LEU A 276 9.08 -14.28 14.42
CA LEU A 276 8.08 -14.55 13.41
C LEU A 276 8.55 -14.18 11.99
N LEU A 277 9.23 -13.05 11.81
CA LEU A 277 9.84 -12.68 10.53
C LEU A 277 10.88 -13.72 10.10
N ILE A 278 11.69 -14.23 11.03
CA ILE A 278 12.62 -15.34 10.79
C ILE A 278 11.85 -16.60 10.38
N VAL A 279 10.79 -16.98 11.09
CA VAL A 279 9.96 -18.16 10.74
C VAL A 279 9.35 -18.00 9.36
N VAL A 280 8.78 -16.82 9.05
CA VAL A 280 8.22 -16.53 7.73
C VAL A 280 9.29 -16.59 6.64
N ALA A 281 10.47 -16.02 6.88
CA ALA A 281 11.59 -16.06 5.95
C ALA A 281 12.11 -17.48 5.74
N LEU A 282 12.22 -18.29 6.79
CA LEU A 282 12.64 -19.69 6.73
C LEU A 282 11.61 -20.56 6.02
N VAL A 283 10.31 -20.37 6.29
CA VAL A 283 9.24 -21.07 5.57
C VAL A 283 9.22 -20.64 4.10
N ALA A 284 9.47 -19.36 3.82
CA ALA A 284 9.59 -18.86 2.47
C ALA A 284 10.77 -19.49 1.72
N ALA A 285 11.96 -19.50 2.33
CA ALA A 285 13.14 -20.13 1.78
C ALA A 285 12.91 -21.62 1.51
N ARG A 286 12.41 -22.38 2.50
CA ARG A 286 12.13 -23.82 2.35
C ARG A 286 11.10 -24.11 1.25
N ARG A 287 10.10 -23.24 1.08
CA ARG A 287 9.11 -23.40 0.00
C ARG A 287 9.68 -23.03 -1.36
N LEU A 288 10.59 -22.05 -1.44
CA LEU A 288 11.35 -21.76 -2.65
C LEU A 288 12.23 -22.95 -3.04
N ASP A 289 12.99 -23.49 -2.08
CA ASP A 289 13.87 -24.65 -2.29
C ASP A 289 13.10 -25.89 -2.75
N ALA A 290 11.97 -26.19 -2.11
CA ALA A 290 11.11 -27.31 -2.48
C ALA A 290 10.55 -27.20 -3.91
N ILE A 291 10.43 -25.97 -4.42
CA ILE A 291 9.88 -25.72 -5.74
C ILE A 291 10.99 -25.69 -6.80
N GLU A 292 12.16 -25.17 -6.48
CA GLU A 292 13.37 -25.31 -7.31
C GLU A 292 13.71 -26.81 -7.50
N ALA A 293 13.65 -27.60 -6.41
CA ALA A 293 13.89 -29.05 -6.45
C ALA A 293 12.90 -29.80 -7.36
N LYS A 294 11.61 -29.41 -7.35
CA LYS A 294 10.62 -29.98 -8.27
C LYS A 294 10.91 -29.61 -9.73
N ARG A 295 11.36 -28.38 -9.99
CA ARG A 295 11.69 -27.90 -11.33
C ARG A 295 12.87 -28.66 -11.93
N LEU A 296 13.92 -28.90 -11.14
CA LEU A 296 15.08 -29.68 -11.55
C LEU A 296 14.70 -31.13 -11.90
N ARG A 297 13.91 -31.80 -11.06
CA ARG A 297 13.42 -33.16 -11.34
C ARG A 297 12.57 -33.26 -12.60
N SER A 298 11.72 -32.26 -12.87
CA SER A 298 10.93 -32.25 -14.12
C SER A 298 11.81 -32.07 -15.36
N GLN A 299 12.92 -31.34 -15.27
CA GLN A 299 13.85 -31.18 -16.38
C GLN A 299 14.66 -32.45 -16.65
N GLU A 300 15.00 -33.22 -15.62
CA GLU A 300 15.67 -34.51 -15.76
C GLU A 300 14.78 -35.58 -16.40
N LEU A 301 13.47 -35.60 -16.09
CA LEU A 301 12.51 -36.56 -16.66
C LEU A 301 12.10 -36.27 -18.12
N THR A 302 12.46 -35.10 -18.66
CA THR A 302 12.15 -34.70 -20.04
C THR A 302 13.36 -34.82 -20.97
N LYS A 303 14.52 -35.25 -20.45
CA LYS A 303 15.70 -35.65 -21.24
C LYS A 303 15.73 -37.16 -21.40
#